data_AF-A0AA86S7Z0-F1
#
_entry.id   AF-A0AA86S7Z0-F1
#
_cell.length_a   1.000
_cell.length_b   1.000
_cell.length_c   1.000
_cell.angle_alpha   90.00
_cell.angle_beta   90.00
_cell.angle_gamma   90.00
#
_symmetry.space_group_name_H-M   'P 1'
#
loop_
_entity.id
_entity.type
_entity.pdbx_description
1 polymer ?
#
loop_
_entity_poly.entity_id
_entity_poly.type
_entity_poly.pdbx_seq_one_letter_code
_entity_poly.pdbx_strand_id
1 'polypeptide(L)'
;MAADDDMSALKAKMSQIMEVKACIQGSEEEAKKELEVLWRRVKTTSTLLSYLKSKARIMAVPHLAHTSCGIKKLDGVGLVDKDGIPLSGWSRNVDLSSFDDPDEESWMEIKRQLGSVDEQDAVYIGEILKSVQMVTDVMEALVKRVLLAESETTMEKEKVSLGQEEIMRKSDQLESMSMKLEEMERFALGTNGILNDMRQRVTDLVEETTRQRQRAAENDEELSRVKQEFESLKSYVSSLITVRETLLSSEKQFQTIERLFERLVGKTTQLEGEKMQKEAEVQKLMEENVRLSAVLDKKEAQLLALNEQCKMMALSASNL
;
A
#
# COMPACT_ATOMS: atom_id res chain seq x y z
N MET A 1 90.21 113.71 42.98
CA MET A 1 88.78 113.64 42.60
C MET A 1 88.54 112.58 41.52
N ALA A 2 89.23 111.44 41.55
CA ALA A 2 89.09 110.34 40.57
C ALA A 2 89.02 108.93 41.23
N ALA A 3 89.13 108.85 42.56
CA ALA A 3 89.06 107.59 43.31
C ALA A 3 87.69 107.35 43.96
N ASP A 4 86.81 108.36 44.00
CA ASP A 4 85.47 108.27 44.61
C ASP A 4 84.38 107.82 43.62
N ASP A 5 84.52 108.17 42.32
CA ASP A 5 83.58 107.74 41.27
C ASP A 5 83.73 106.25 40.95
N ASP A 6 84.97 105.71 40.92
CA ASP A 6 85.22 104.29 40.70
C ASP A 6 84.67 103.41 41.84
N MET A 7 84.72 103.89 43.09
CA MET A 7 84.20 103.17 44.25
C MET A 7 82.66 103.09 44.24
N SER A 8 81.98 104.13 43.73
CA SER A 8 80.51 104.15 43.61
C SER A 8 80.01 103.25 42.47
N ALA A 9 80.69 103.25 41.32
CA ALA A 9 80.38 102.39 40.18
C ALA A 9 80.63 100.91 40.50
N LEU A 10 81.67 100.60 41.28
CA LEU A 10 81.95 99.25 41.76
C LEU A 10 80.87 98.74 42.71
N LYS A 11 80.38 99.59 43.63
CA LYS A 11 79.26 99.27 44.54
C LYS A 11 77.94 99.02 43.80
N ALA A 12 77.61 99.86 42.82
CA ALA A 12 76.41 99.67 42.00
C ALA A 12 76.47 98.35 41.20
N LYS A 13 77.63 98.02 40.61
CA LYS A 13 77.84 96.72 39.96
C LYS A 13 77.77 95.55 40.95
N MET A 14 78.33 95.68 42.15
CA MET A 14 78.24 94.65 43.20
C MET A 14 76.78 94.40 43.60
N SER A 15 75.97 95.46 43.74
CA SER A 15 74.54 95.36 44.06
C SER A 15 73.75 94.68 42.94
N GLN A 16 74.01 95.05 41.69
CA GLN A 16 73.34 94.46 40.53
C GLN A 16 73.73 92.98 40.35
N ILE A 17 74.98 92.61 40.64
CA ILE A 17 75.45 91.22 40.67
C ILE A 17 74.77 90.44 41.81
N MET A 18 74.61 91.05 42.99
CA MET A 18 73.92 90.41 44.12
C MET A 18 72.42 90.20 43.83
N GLU A 19 71.76 91.15 43.17
CA GLU A 19 70.36 91.05 42.79
C GLU A 19 70.14 90.00 41.68
N VAL A 20 70.99 89.98 40.65
CA VAL A 20 70.97 88.94 39.61
C VAL A 20 71.26 87.57 40.23
N LYS A 21 72.19 87.47 41.18
CA LYS A 21 72.47 86.24 41.91
C LYS A 21 71.29 85.79 42.76
N ALA A 22 70.58 86.71 43.41
CA ALA A 22 69.35 86.41 44.16
C ALA A 22 68.20 85.97 43.22
N CYS A 23 68.05 86.60 42.06
CA CYS A 23 67.07 86.21 41.04
C CYS A 23 67.38 84.81 40.44
N ILE A 24 68.65 84.51 40.17
CA ILE A 24 69.09 83.18 39.71
C ILE A 24 68.84 82.13 40.78
N GLN A 25 69.19 82.43 42.03
CA GLN A 25 69.05 81.49 43.15
C GLN A 25 67.58 81.24 43.52
N GLY A 26 66.72 82.26 43.41
CA GLY A 26 65.27 82.10 43.55
C GLY A 26 64.64 81.27 42.42
N SER A 27 65.08 81.50 41.18
CA SER A 27 64.65 80.72 40.01
C SER A 27 65.09 79.24 40.09
N GLU A 28 66.29 78.97 40.61
CA GLU A 28 66.82 77.62 40.79
C GLU A 28 66.04 76.84 41.87
N GLU A 29 65.66 77.48 42.97
CA GLU A 29 64.86 76.84 44.02
C GLU A 29 63.40 76.59 43.60
N GLU A 30 62.83 77.47 42.78
CA GLU A 30 61.49 77.25 42.21
C GLU A 30 61.51 76.07 41.22
N ALA A 31 62.52 76.00 40.34
CA ALA A 31 62.70 74.88 39.42
C ALA A 31 62.91 73.53 40.14
N LYS A 32 63.59 73.51 41.29
CA LYS A 32 63.75 72.30 42.12
C LYS A 32 62.42 71.82 42.71
N LYS A 33 61.57 72.74 43.19
CA LYS A 33 60.24 72.41 43.72
C LYS A 33 59.32 71.88 42.63
N GLU A 34 59.31 72.49 41.45
CA GLU A 34 58.54 72.01 40.29
C GLU A 34 59.00 70.61 39.86
N LEU A 35 60.32 70.36 39.85
CA LEU A 35 60.87 69.03 39.55
C LEU A 35 60.46 67.98 40.59
N GLU A 36 60.43 68.33 41.89
CA GLU A 36 60.00 67.44 42.97
C GLU A 36 58.51 67.11 42.90
N VAL A 37 57.67 68.11 42.57
CA VAL A 37 56.24 67.94 42.27
C VAL A 37 56.03 66.99 41.09
N LEU A 38 56.70 67.24 39.96
CA LEU A 38 56.63 66.38 38.77
C LEU A 38 57.09 64.96 39.08
N TRP A 39 58.17 64.79 39.86
CA TRP A 39 58.65 63.48 40.27
C TRP A 39 57.63 62.71 41.11
N ARG A 40 56.95 63.37 42.06
CA ARG A 40 55.87 62.77 42.86
C ARG A 40 54.68 62.37 41.99
N ARG A 41 54.28 63.21 41.03
CA ARG A 41 53.22 62.90 40.06
C ARG A 41 53.57 61.69 39.21
N VAL A 42 54.76 61.66 38.61
CA VAL A 42 55.26 60.54 37.79
C VAL A 42 55.28 59.24 38.60
N LYS A 43 55.75 59.30 39.85
CA LYS A 43 55.78 58.13 40.75
C LYS A 43 54.37 57.60 41.03
N THR A 44 53.42 58.50 41.32
CA THR A 44 52.02 58.14 41.57
C THR A 44 51.36 57.52 40.34
N THR A 45 51.52 58.14 39.18
CA THR A 45 51.00 57.63 37.90
C THR A 45 51.60 56.27 37.56
N SER A 46 52.90 56.06 37.81
CA SER A 46 53.57 54.78 37.61
C SER A 46 52.99 53.65 38.48
N THR A 47 52.72 53.92 39.76
CA THR A 47 52.08 52.95 40.67
C THR A 47 50.66 52.63 40.20
N LEU A 48 49.87 53.63 39.82
CA LEU A 48 48.49 53.43 39.36
C LEU A 48 48.41 52.70 38.02
N LEU A 49 49.33 52.95 37.09
CA LEU A 49 49.46 52.18 35.86
C LEU A 49 49.85 50.73 36.14
N SER A 50 50.72 50.50 37.13
CA SER A 50 51.09 49.15 37.56
C SER A 50 49.90 48.41 38.17
N TYR A 51 49.04 49.10 38.94
CA TYR A 51 47.78 48.56 39.45
C TYR A 51 46.83 48.18 38.31
N LEU A 52 46.55 49.10 37.37
CA LEU A 52 45.71 48.81 36.21
C LEU A 52 46.22 47.62 35.40
N LYS A 53 47.55 47.55 35.19
CA LYS A 53 48.19 46.44 34.51
C LYS A 53 47.99 45.11 35.25
N SER A 54 48.10 45.11 36.58
CA SER A 54 47.82 43.93 37.41
C SER A 54 46.35 43.52 37.30
N LYS A 55 45.43 44.48 37.45
CA LYS A 55 43.99 44.24 37.37
C LYS A 55 43.57 43.70 35.99
N ALA A 56 44.14 44.23 34.91
CA ALA A 56 43.93 43.72 33.55
C ALA A 56 44.36 42.26 33.39
N ARG A 57 45.49 41.87 33.97
CA ARG A 57 45.99 40.48 33.91
C ARG A 57 45.07 39.52 34.66
N ILE A 58 44.59 39.91 35.84
CA ILE A 58 43.63 39.12 36.63
C ILE A 58 42.33 38.95 35.84
N MET A 59 41.83 40.04 35.26
CA MET A 59 40.60 40.06 34.45
C MET A 59 40.70 39.28 33.13
N ALA A 60 41.90 39.14 32.55
CA ALA A 60 42.12 38.35 31.33
C ALA A 60 42.02 36.84 31.54
N VAL A 61 42.04 36.38 32.80
CA VAL A 61 42.03 34.97 33.16
C VAL A 61 40.66 34.63 33.74
N PRO A 62 39.79 33.85 33.05
CA PRO A 62 38.38 33.71 33.42
C PRO A 62 38.13 33.26 34.87
N HIS A 63 38.89 32.30 35.37
CA HIS A 63 38.76 31.80 36.75
C HIS A 63 39.19 32.82 37.82
N LEU A 64 40.16 33.69 37.50
CA LEU A 64 40.57 34.80 38.37
C LEU A 64 39.65 36.01 38.24
N ALA A 65 39.08 36.22 37.05
CA ALA A 65 38.03 37.21 36.81
C ALA A 65 36.79 36.89 37.63
N HIS A 66 36.40 35.62 37.76
CA HIS A 66 35.30 35.20 38.62
C HIS A 66 35.52 35.64 40.06
N THR A 67 36.69 35.35 40.64
CA THR A 67 36.98 35.73 42.02
C THR A 67 37.12 37.25 42.20
N SER A 68 37.77 37.94 41.26
CA SER A 68 37.97 39.40 41.31
C SER A 68 36.66 40.19 41.18
N CYS A 69 35.78 39.75 40.28
CA CYS A 69 34.45 40.34 40.09
C CYS A 69 33.43 39.77 41.08
N GLY A 70 33.87 38.88 42.00
CA GLY A 70 33.07 38.25 43.04
C GLY A 70 31.91 37.38 42.53
N ILE A 71 32.07 36.84 41.33
CA ILE A 71 31.15 35.93 40.67
C ILE A 71 31.34 34.53 41.27
N LYS A 72 30.26 33.94 41.78
CA LYS A 72 30.22 32.59 42.36
C LYS A 72 29.26 31.70 41.59
N LYS A 73 29.52 30.40 41.57
CA LYS A 73 28.59 29.39 41.03
C LYS A 73 27.67 28.90 42.15
N LEU A 74 26.37 29.06 41.99
CA LEU A 74 25.33 28.55 42.88
C LEU A 74 24.60 27.40 42.17
N ASP A 75 24.46 26.26 42.84
CA ASP A 75 23.76 25.11 42.28
C ASP A 75 22.29 25.43 41.98
N GLY A 76 21.83 25.06 40.79
CA GLY A 76 20.46 25.29 40.30
C GLY A 76 20.18 26.69 39.73
N VAL A 77 20.99 27.71 40.09
CA VAL A 77 20.80 29.12 39.65
C VAL A 77 21.90 29.57 38.67
N GLY A 78 23.07 28.93 38.69
CA GLY A 78 24.18 29.25 37.79
C GLY A 78 25.17 30.24 38.41
N LEU A 79 25.79 31.09 37.59
CA LEU A 79 26.73 32.11 38.05
C LEU A 79 25.95 33.32 38.64
N VAL A 80 26.48 33.89 39.71
CA VAL A 80 25.83 34.91 40.54
C VAL A 80 26.86 35.96 40.98
N ASP A 81 26.52 37.24 40.99
CA ASP A 81 27.39 38.36 41.41
C ASP A 81 27.63 38.43 42.95
N LYS A 82 28.48 39.35 43.39
CA LYS A 82 28.76 39.70 44.80
C LYS A 82 27.48 39.90 45.62
N ASP A 83 26.47 40.53 45.01
CA ASP A 83 25.17 40.86 45.64
C ASP A 83 24.14 39.73 45.56
N GLY A 84 24.50 38.56 45.04
CA GLY A 84 23.57 37.45 44.89
C GLY A 84 22.66 37.54 43.65
N ILE A 85 22.92 38.49 42.73
CA ILE A 85 22.13 38.66 41.50
C ILE A 85 22.58 37.64 40.44
N PRO A 86 21.69 36.79 39.92
CA PRO A 86 22.03 35.81 38.89
C PRO A 86 22.37 36.48 37.56
N LEU A 87 23.21 35.83 36.77
CA LEU A 87 23.61 36.28 35.42
C LEU A 87 22.43 36.69 34.53
N SER A 88 21.28 36.01 34.63
CA SER A 88 20.08 36.33 33.84
C SER A 88 19.46 37.69 34.15
N GLY A 89 19.78 38.26 35.33
CA GLY A 89 19.33 39.59 35.76
C GLY A 89 20.30 40.71 35.44
N TRP A 90 21.48 40.42 34.86
CA TRP A 90 22.45 41.44 34.49
C TRP A 90 21.94 42.26 33.31
N SER A 91 22.01 43.59 33.44
CA SER A 91 21.67 44.50 32.34
C SER A 91 22.61 44.25 31.15
N ARG A 92 22.02 44.08 29.96
CA ARG A 92 22.77 44.02 28.69
C ARG A 92 23.40 45.37 28.32
N ASN A 93 22.94 46.46 28.95
CA ASN A 93 23.39 47.83 28.71
C ASN A 93 24.32 48.28 29.83
N VAL A 94 25.40 48.97 29.46
CA VAL A 94 26.33 49.58 30.42
C VAL A 94 25.67 50.85 30.96
N ASP A 95 25.13 50.77 32.17
CA ASP A 95 24.74 51.97 32.89
C ASP A 95 25.98 52.54 33.57
N LEU A 96 26.60 53.53 32.93
CA LEU A 96 27.79 54.21 33.45
C LEU A 96 27.44 55.18 34.61
N SER A 97 26.18 55.22 35.05
CA SER A 97 25.68 56.19 36.04
C SER A 97 25.95 55.82 37.50
N SER A 98 26.44 54.62 37.80
CA SER A 98 26.57 54.11 39.19
C SER A 98 28.01 54.04 39.74
N PHE A 99 29.00 54.67 39.11
CA PHE A 99 30.42 54.55 39.54
C PHE A 99 30.81 55.35 40.80
N ASP A 100 29.84 55.77 41.61
CA ASP A 100 30.07 56.55 42.82
C ASP A 100 30.25 55.68 44.09
N ASP A 101 30.36 54.35 43.97
CA ASP A 101 30.69 53.48 45.11
C ASP A 101 32.21 53.21 45.18
N PRO A 102 32.95 53.86 46.11
CA PRO A 102 34.36 53.59 46.28
C PRO A 102 34.56 52.23 46.95
N ASP A 103 35.41 51.39 46.34
CA ASP A 103 36.04 50.27 47.03
C ASP A 103 37.03 50.86 48.07
N GLU A 104 36.48 51.32 49.20
CA GLU A 104 37.16 52.17 50.19
C GLU A 104 38.46 51.56 50.73
N GLU A 105 38.59 50.24 50.67
CA GLU A 105 39.67 49.51 51.32
C GLU A 105 41.01 49.65 50.59
N SER A 106 41.02 49.69 49.24
CA SER A 106 42.26 49.82 48.47
C SER A 106 42.73 51.27 48.29
N TRP A 107 41.80 52.23 48.35
CA TRP A 107 42.09 53.66 48.15
C TRP A 107 42.66 54.33 49.41
N MET A 108 42.29 53.83 50.60
CA MET A 108 42.79 54.28 51.90
C MET A 108 44.27 53.95 52.14
N GLU A 109 44.80 52.93 51.47
CA GLU A 109 46.23 52.54 51.52
C GLU A 109 47.09 53.51 50.68
N ILE A 110 46.62 53.85 49.47
CA ILE A 110 47.34 54.73 48.53
C ILE A 110 47.35 56.18 49.03
N LYS A 111 46.24 56.67 49.60
CA LYS A 111 46.18 58.00 50.24
C LYS A 111 47.15 58.14 51.42
N ARG A 112 47.46 57.05 52.14
CA ARG A 112 48.31 57.07 53.34
C ARG A 112 49.80 57.14 53.04
N GLN A 113 50.23 56.65 51.88
CA GLN A 113 51.65 56.71 51.47
C GLN A 113 52.08 58.06 50.90
N LEU A 114 51.12 58.97 50.69
CA LEU A 114 51.33 60.29 50.12
C LEU A 114 51.49 61.33 51.25
N GLY A 115 52.72 61.59 51.66
CA GLY A 115 53.04 62.66 52.64
C GLY A 115 52.62 64.06 52.16
N SER A 116 52.77 65.09 53.01
CA SER A 116 52.22 66.47 52.84
C SER A 116 52.14 66.93 51.37
N VAL A 117 50.94 66.83 50.82
CA VAL A 117 50.62 67.12 49.42
C VAL A 117 50.26 68.59 49.29
N ASP A 118 50.83 69.25 48.28
CA ASP A 118 50.44 70.60 47.89
C ASP A 118 49.02 70.60 47.28
N GLU A 119 48.25 71.67 47.43
CA GLU A 119 46.83 71.71 47.06
C GLU A 119 46.60 71.39 45.56
N GLN A 120 47.55 71.75 44.71
CA GLN A 120 47.52 71.50 43.27
C GLN A 120 47.87 70.05 42.89
N ASP A 121 48.67 69.36 43.71
CA ASP A 121 48.96 67.92 43.56
C ASP A 121 47.78 67.06 44.01
N ALA A 122 47.03 67.50 45.02
CA ALA A 122 45.86 66.79 45.50
C ALA A 122 44.75 66.71 44.43
N VAL A 123 44.55 67.79 43.67
CA VAL A 123 43.56 67.85 42.57
C VAL A 123 43.96 66.91 41.42
N TYR A 124 45.22 66.98 40.95
CA TYR A 124 45.72 66.11 39.88
C TYR A 124 45.62 64.62 40.24
N ILE A 125 45.98 64.28 41.48
CA ILE A 125 45.90 62.91 41.96
C ILE A 125 44.45 62.47 42.06
N GLY A 126 43.54 63.32 42.55
CA GLY A 126 42.10 63.04 42.54
C GLY A 126 41.54 62.72 41.15
N GLU A 127 41.92 63.48 40.13
CA GLU A 127 41.50 63.26 38.73
C GLU A 127 42.05 61.96 38.14
N ILE A 128 43.31 61.63 38.42
CA ILE A 128 43.90 60.37 37.95
C ILE A 128 43.28 59.17 38.67
N LEU A 129 43.05 59.24 39.98
CA LEU A 129 42.38 58.18 40.71
C LEU A 129 40.96 57.95 40.15
N LYS A 130 40.23 59.03 39.85
CA LYS A 130 38.91 58.95 39.20
C LYS A 130 38.99 58.28 37.82
N SER A 131 40.02 58.61 37.04
CA SER A 131 40.26 57.99 35.73
C SER A 131 40.60 56.50 35.85
N VAL A 132 41.42 56.12 36.84
CA VAL A 132 41.79 54.73 37.13
C VAL A 132 40.59 53.92 37.60
N GLN A 133 39.74 54.49 38.44
CA GLN A 133 38.47 53.89 38.88
C GLN A 133 37.55 53.65 37.68
N MET A 134 37.31 54.68 36.85
CA MET A 134 36.49 54.55 35.65
C MET A 134 37.00 53.44 34.70
N VAL A 135 38.31 53.38 34.46
CA VAL A 135 38.91 52.32 33.63
C VAL A 135 38.71 50.95 34.27
N THR A 136 38.90 50.85 35.58
CA THR A 136 38.72 49.62 36.35
C THR A 136 37.29 49.09 36.25
N ASP A 137 36.31 49.98 36.39
CA ASP A 137 34.90 49.58 36.37
C ASP A 137 34.43 49.22 34.96
N VAL A 138 34.90 49.94 33.94
CA VAL A 138 34.67 49.57 32.54
C VAL A 138 35.25 48.20 32.23
N MET A 139 36.45 47.89 32.75
CA MET A 139 37.06 46.57 32.58
C MET A 139 36.23 45.48 33.27
N GLU A 140 35.74 45.72 34.50
CA GLU A 140 34.87 44.77 35.21
C GLU A 140 33.55 44.53 34.46
N ALA A 141 32.89 45.59 33.98
CA ALA A 141 31.65 45.49 33.20
C ALA A 141 31.83 44.75 31.87
N LEU A 142 32.98 44.93 31.20
CA LEU A 142 33.33 44.20 29.98
C LEU A 142 33.52 42.70 30.27
N VAL A 143 34.27 42.37 31.32
CA VAL A 143 34.54 40.99 31.73
C VAL A 143 33.23 40.28 32.11
N LYS A 144 32.38 40.93 32.90
CA LYS A 144 31.04 40.41 33.24
C LYS A 144 30.22 40.06 31.99
N ARG A 145 30.22 40.91 30.96
CA ARG A 145 29.55 40.62 29.67
C ARG A 145 30.17 39.48 28.88
N VAL A 146 31.50 39.36 28.86
CA VAL A 146 32.18 38.24 28.20
C VAL A 146 31.77 36.93 28.86
N LEU A 147 31.79 36.88 30.19
CA LEU A 147 31.38 35.69 30.96
C LEU A 147 29.91 35.31 30.72
N LEU A 148 29.01 36.31 30.65
CA LEU A 148 27.62 36.08 30.24
C LEU A 148 27.54 35.42 28.87
N ALA A 149 28.18 36.01 27.86
CA ALA A 149 28.13 35.52 26.49
C ALA A 149 28.73 34.11 26.37
N GLU A 150 29.81 33.81 27.10
CA GLU A 150 30.41 32.46 27.15
C GLU A 150 29.45 31.44 27.80
N SER A 151 28.78 31.80 28.89
CA SER A 151 27.80 30.95 29.55
C SER A 151 26.55 30.70 28.68
N GLU A 152 26.05 31.73 27.99
CA GLU A 152 24.91 31.61 27.07
C GLU A 152 25.28 30.74 25.85
N THR A 153 26.48 30.93 25.30
CA THR A 153 26.98 30.13 24.18
C THR A 153 27.16 28.66 24.56
N THR A 154 27.66 28.37 25.76
CA THR A 154 27.82 26.98 26.22
C THR A 154 26.48 26.30 26.44
N MET A 155 25.51 26.97 27.06
CA MET A 155 24.15 26.48 27.20
C MET A 155 23.48 26.23 25.82
N GLU A 156 23.64 27.16 24.88
CA GLU A 156 23.02 27.01 23.57
C GLU A 156 23.66 25.87 22.76
N LYS A 157 24.98 25.66 22.89
CA LYS A 157 25.66 24.48 22.33
C LYS A 157 25.09 23.16 22.88
N GLU A 158 24.81 23.10 24.17
CA GLU A 158 24.19 21.92 24.82
C GLU A 158 22.78 21.65 24.28
N LYS A 159 21.96 22.70 24.12
CA LYS A 159 20.62 22.57 23.51
C LYS A 159 20.70 22.04 22.07
N VAL A 160 21.64 22.55 21.27
CA VAL A 160 21.86 22.08 19.90
C VAL A 160 22.28 20.61 19.90
N SER A 161 23.20 20.19 20.78
CA SER A 161 23.57 18.77 20.86
C SER A 161 22.40 17.86 21.24
N LEU A 162 21.58 18.27 22.22
CA LEU A 162 20.38 17.51 22.61
C LEU A 162 19.35 17.44 21.47
N GLY A 163 19.16 18.55 20.74
CA GLY A 163 18.29 18.59 19.56
C GLY A 163 18.79 17.68 18.43
N GLN A 164 20.10 17.65 18.18
CA GLN A 164 20.73 16.76 17.20
C GLN A 164 20.48 15.28 17.54
N GLU A 165 20.65 14.90 18.81
CA GLU A 165 20.40 13.53 19.28
C GLU A 165 18.92 13.14 19.12
N GLU A 166 17.99 14.05 19.40
CA GLU A 166 16.55 13.80 19.21
C GLU A 166 16.20 13.66 17.72
N ILE A 167 16.80 14.48 16.85
CA ILE A 167 16.62 14.39 15.39
C ILE A 167 17.13 13.04 14.89
N MET A 168 18.31 12.60 15.32
CA MET A 168 18.83 11.28 14.96
C MET A 168 17.88 10.16 15.39
N ARG A 169 17.40 10.21 16.65
CA ARG A 169 16.45 9.21 17.16
C ARG A 169 15.15 9.16 16.34
N LYS A 170 14.61 10.32 15.97
CA LYS A 170 13.40 10.40 15.12
C LYS A 170 13.69 9.93 13.69
N SER A 171 14.89 10.19 13.16
CA SER A 171 15.31 9.69 11.86
C SER A 171 15.34 8.16 11.84
N ASP A 172 15.91 7.52 12.86
CA ASP A 172 15.96 6.06 12.96
C ASP A 172 14.54 5.45 13.07
N GLN A 173 13.64 6.12 13.80
CA GLN A 173 12.23 5.71 13.89
C GLN A 173 11.51 5.83 12.54
N LEU A 174 11.73 6.92 11.80
CA LEU A 174 11.16 7.10 10.47
C LEU A 174 11.66 6.05 9.49
N GLU A 175 12.96 5.73 9.52
CA GLU A 175 13.54 4.68 8.68
C GLU A 175 12.91 3.31 8.98
N SER A 176 12.75 2.98 10.26
CA SER A 176 12.07 1.75 10.69
C SER A 176 10.61 1.69 10.23
N MET A 177 9.87 2.80 10.36
CA MET A 177 8.50 2.88 9.86
C MET A 177 8.43 2.77 8.34
N SER A 178 9.39 3.36 7.61
CA SER A 178 9.50 3.27 6.16
C SER A 178 9.67 1.82 5.71
N MET A 179 10.61 1.08 6.32
CA MET A 179 10.83 -0.34 6.04
C MET A 179 9.56 -1.17 6.28
N LYS A 180 8.83 -0.91 7.37
CA LYS A 180 7.57 -1.59 7.67
C LYS A 180 6.48 -1.30 6.63
N LEU A 181 6.44 -0.07 6.09
CA LEU A 181 5.50 0.28 5.02
C LEU A 181 5.84 -0.43 3.72
N GLU A 182 7.12 -0.55 3.36
CA GLU A 182 7.55 -1.33 2.18
C GLU A 182 7.20 -2.82 2.30
N GLU A 183 7.29 -3.39 3.51
CA GLU A 183 6.85 -4.76 3.76
C GLU A 183 5.33 -4.91 3.61
N MET A 184 4.56 -3.95 4.13
CA MET A 184 3.10 -3.91 3.95
C MET A 184 2.70 -3.77 2.48
N GLU A 185 3.41 -2.96 1.70
CA GLU A 185 3.18 -2.84 0.25
C GLU A 185 3.44 -4.17 -0.46
N ARG A 186 4.57 -4.83 -0.18
CA ARG A 186 4.88 -6.15 -0.72
C ARG A 186 3.81 -7.19 -0.36
N PHE A 187 3.33 -7.17 0.88
CA PHE A 187 2.26 -8.05 1.34
C PHE A 187 0.94 -7.78 0.61
N ALA A 188 0.57 -6.50 0.43
CA ALA A 188 -0.64 -6.11 -0.28
C ALA A 188 -0.58 -6.51 -1.76
N LEU A 189 0.56 -6.32 -2.42
CA LEU A 189 0.79 -6.77 -3.79
C LEU A 189 0.65 -8.28 -3.93
N GLY A 190 1.24 -9.05 -3.01
CA GLY A 190 1.10 -10.52 -2.97
C GLY A 190 -0.35 -10.96 -2.80
N THR A 191 -1.08 -10.36 -1.86
CA THR A 191 -2.50 -10.65 -1.61
C THR A 191 -3.36 -10.32 -2.82
N ASN A 192 -3.11 -9.18 -3.47
CA ASN A 192 -3.84 -8.77 -4.67
C ASN A 192 -3.56 -9.69 -5.87
N GLY A 193 -2.33 -10.20 -6.00
CA GLY A 193 -1.99 -11.23 -6.99
C GLY A 193 -2.85 -12.48 -6.83
N ILE A 194 -2.92 -13.03 -5.61
CA ILE A 194 -3.76 -14.20 -5.31
C ILE A 194 -5.25 -13.92 -5.60
N LEU A 195 -5.74 -12.74 -5.21
CA LEU A 195 -7.13 -12.35 -5.45
C LEU A 195 -7.44 -12.29 -6.97
N ASN A 196 -6.52 -11.79 -7.78
CA ASN A 196 -6.65 -11.75 -9.24
C ASN A 196 -6.70 -13.16 -9.83
N ASP A 197 -5.83 -14.07 -9.37
CA ASP A 197 -5.84 -15.48 -9.80
C ASP A 197 -7.15 -16.18 -9.43
N MET A 198 -7.64 -15.95 -8.20
CA MET A 198 -8.93 -16.49 -7.75
C MET A 198 -10.08 -15.94 -8.61
N ARG A 199 -10.07 -14.64 -8.91
CA ARG A 199 -11.07 -14.03 -9.79
C ARG A 199 -11.06 -14.67 -11.17
N GLN A 200 -9.89 -14.89 -11.77
CA GLN A 200 -9.79 -15.53 -13.07
C GLN A 200 -10.34 -16.96 -13.04
N ARG A 201 -9.96 -17.76 -12.04
CA ARG A 201 -10.49 -19.13 -11.89
C ARG A 201 -12.01 -19.17 -11.74
N VAL A 202 -12.59 -18.19 -11.04
CA VAL A 202 -14.05 -18.07 -10.92
C VAL A 202 -14.67 -17.76 -12.28
N THR A 203 -14.08 -16.84 -13.06
CA THR A 203 -14.52 -16.56 -14.43
C THR A 203 -14.50 -17.82 -15.29
N ASP A 204 -13.37 -18.55 -15.30
CA ASP A 204 -13.21 -19.78 -16.08
C ASP A 204 -14.23 -20.86 -15.67
N LEU A 205 -14.50 -20.99 -14.37
CA LEU A 205 -15.49 -21.93 -13.85
C LEU A 205 -16.92 -21.56 -14.28
N VAL A 206 -17.25 -20.27 -14.30
CA VAL A 206 -18.55 -19.79 -14.80
C VAL A 206 -18.70 -20.13 -16.28
N GLU A 207 -17.67 -19.89 -17.10
CA GLU A 207 -17.68 -20.23 -18.53
C GLU A 207 -17.77 -21.74 -18.78
N GLU A 208 -17.07 -22.57 -18.00
CA GLU A 208 -17.22 -24.03 -18.08
C GLU A 208 -18.64 -24.46 -17.70
N THR A 209 -19.20 -23.85 -16.65
CA THR A 209 -20.56 -24.16 -16.19
C THR A 209 -21.61 -23.78 -17.23
N THR A 210 -21.46 -22.66 -17.94
CA THR A 210 -22.36 -22.30 -19.05
C THR A 210 -22.23 -23.28 -20.20
N ARG A 211 -21.02 -23.71 -20.55
CA ARG A 211 -20.78 -24.71 -21.60
C ARG A 211 -21.33 -26.09 -21.24
N GLN A 212 -21.25 -26.50 -19.98
CA GLN A 212 -21.85 -27.75 -19.49
C GLN A 212 -23.37 -27.68 -19.55
N ARG A 213 -23.97 -26.56 -19.16
CA ARG A 213 -25.43 -26.36 -19.25
C ARG A 213 -25.92 -26.44 -20.71
N GLN A 214 -25.20 -25.85 -21.64
CA GLN A 214 -25.52 -25.93 -23.07
C GLN A 214 -25.49 -27.38 -23.58
N ARG A 215 -24.41 -28.12 -23.28
CA ARG A 215 -24.31 -29.55 -23.64
C ARG A 215 -25.41 -30.40 -23.01
N ALA A 216 -25.79 -30.10 -21.77
CA ALA A 216 -26.90 -30.80 -21.11
C ALA A 216 -28.23 -30.56 -21.82
N ALA A 217 -28.51 -29.31 -22.24
CA ALA A 217 -29.70 -28.99 -23.02
C ALA A 217 -29.72 -29.71 -24.38
N GLU A 218 -28.60 -29.74 -25.10
CA GLU A 218 -28.46 -30.48 -26.37
C GLU A 218 -28.71 -31.99 -26.20
N ASN A 219 -28.18 -32.58 -25.13
CA ASN A 219 -28.41 -33.99 -24.81
C ASN A 219 -29.89 -34.27 -24.47
N ASP A 220 -30.56 -33.38 -23.74
CA ASP A 220 -31.98 -33.52 -23.40
C ASP A 220 -32.88 -33.44 -24.65
N GLU A 221 -32.52 -32.57 -25.60
CA GLU A 221 -33.19 -32.50 -26.89
C GLU A 221 -33.00 -33.79 -27.71
N GLU A 222 -31.76 -34.31 -27.78
CA GLU A 222 -31.47 -35.56 -28.48
C GLU A 222 -32.18 -36.75 -27.84
N LEU A 223 -32.19 -36.82 -26.51
CA LEU A 223 -32.92 -37.85 -25.77
C LEU A 223 -34.42 -37.77 -26.04
N SER A 224 -34.98 -36.56 -26.16
CA SER A 224 -36.39 -36.36 -26.50
C SER A 224 -36.71 -36.80 -27.93
N ARG A 225 -35.83 -36.49 -28.89
CA ARG A 225 -35.95 -36.98 -30.28
C ARG A 225 -35.94 -38.51 -30.34
N VAL A 226 -34.95 -39.15 -29.72
CA VAL A 226 -34.83 -40.62 -29.69
C VAL A 226 -36.07 -41.26 -29.04
N LYS A 227 -36.58 -40.71 -27.93
CA LYS A 227 -37.82 -41.22 -27.31
C LYS A 227 -39.01 -41.19 -28.28
N GLN A 228 -39.15 -40.11 -29.06
CA GLN A 228 -40.22 -39.99 -30.05
C GLN A 228 -40.07 -41.01 -31.19
N GLU A 229 -38.84 -41.26 -31.64
CA GLU A 229 -38.55 -42.29 -32.64
C GLU A 229 -38.90 -43.69 -32.12
N PHE A 230 -38.56 -43.99 -30.87
CA PHE A 230 -38.93 -45.27 -30.25
C PHE A 230 -40.45 -45.46 -30.13
N GLU A 231 -41.21 -44.42 -29.76
CA GLU A 231 -42.66 -44.52 -29.70
C GLU A 231 -43.27 -44.71 -31.11
N SER A 232 -42.70 -44.05 -32.12
CA SER A 232 -43.07 -44.24 -33.52
C SER A 232 -42.79 -45.67 -34.00
N LEU A 233 -41.62 -46.21 -33.66
CA LEU A 233 -41.23 -47.59 -33.95
C LEU A 233 -42.15 -48.59 -33.26
N LYS A 234 -42.51 -48.35 -32.00
CA LYS A 234 -43.45 -49.19 -31.24
C LYS A 234 -44.84 -49.22 -31.88
N SER A 235 -45.34 -48.08 -32.35
CA SER A 235 -46.58 -47.99 -33.13
C SER A 235 -46.48 -48.80 -34.44
N TYR A 236 -45.37 -48.69 -35.15
CA TYR A 236 -45.12 -49.44 -36.38
C TYR A 236 -45.10 -50.96 -36.15
N VAL A 237 -44.39 -51.43 -35.11
CA VAL A 237 -44.37 -52.85 -34.72
C VAL A 237 -45.76 -53.34 -34.35
N SER A 238 -46.55 -52.55 -33.60
CA SER A 238 -47.93 -52.90 -33.25
C SER A 238 -48.82 -53.06 -34.49
N SER A 239 -48.63 -52.18 -35.48
CA SER A 239 -49.32 -52.28 -36.78
C SER A 239 -48.90 -53.55 -37.54
N LEU A 240 -47.60 -53.88 -37.56
CA LEU A 240 -47.10 -55.11 -38.18
C LEU A 240 -47.65 -56.38 -37.51
N ILE A 241 -47.80 -56.38 -36.17
CA ILE A 241 -48.42 -57.49 -35.45
C ILE A 241 -49.87 -57.67 -35.91
N THR A 242 -50.63 -56.58 -36.04
CA THR A 242 -52.02 -56.61 -36.51
C THR A 242 -52.13 -57.17 -37.94
N VAL A 243 -51.22 -56.75 -38.83
CA VAL A 243 -51.14 -57.28 -40.20
C VAL A 243 -50.83 -58.78 -40.18
N ARG A 244 -49.87 -59.21 -39.35
CA ARG A 244 -49.52 -60.63 -39.19
C ARG A 244 -50.71 -61.45 -38.69
N GLU A 245 -51.46 -60.96 -37.71
CA GLU A 245 -52.66 -61.64 -37.18
C GLU A 245 -53.75 -61.78 -38.25
N THR A 246 -53.95 -60.73 -39.05
CA THR A 246 -54.90 -60.75 -40.17
C THR A 246 -54.48 -61.79 -41.23
N LEU A 247 -53.19 -61.83 -41.59
CA LEU A 247 -52.66 -62.82 -42.52
C LEU A 247 -52.81 -64.25 -41.99
N LEU A 248 -52.51 -64.49 -40.71
CA LEU A 248 -52.72 -65.80 -40.08
C LEU A 248 -54.19 -66.22 -40.06
N SER A 249 -55.12 -65.28 -39.91
CA SER A 249 -56.56 -65.57 -40.00
C SER A 249 -56.97 -65.91 -41.43
N SER A 250 -56.49 -65.16 -42.42
CA SER A 250 -56.71 -65.43 -43.85
C SER A 250 -56.18 -66.80 -44.25
N GLU A 251 -54.97 -67.16 -43.81
CA GLU A 251 -54.38 -68.48 -44.03
C GLU A 251 -55.26 -69.62 -43.50
N LYS A 252 -55.82 -69.49 -42.28
CA LYS A 252 -56.76 -70.47 -41.74
C LYS A 252 -58.04 -70.60 -42.58
N GLN A 253 -58.51 -69.48 -43.16
CA GLN A 253 -59.65 -69.50 -44.08
C GLN A 253 -59.30 -70.22 -45.37
N PHE A 254 -58.13 -69.95 -45.98
CA PHE A 254 -57.65 -70.67 -47.15
C PHE A 254 -57.55 -72.17 -46.91
N GLN A 255 -56.96 -72.60 -45.80
CA GLN A 255 -56.89 -74.03 -45.43
C GLN A 255 -58.27 -74.67 -45.29
N THR A 256 -59.28 -73.91 -44.87
CA THR A 256 -60.66 -74.39 -44.80
C THR A 256 -61.27 -74.53 -46.19
N ILE A 257 -61.01 -73.56 -47.08
CA ILE A 257 -61.43 -73.59 -48.48
C ILE A 257 -60.77 -74.77 -49.22
N GLU A 258 -59.48 -75.02 -49.02
CA GLU A 258 -58.76 -76.15 -49.60
C GLU A 258 -59.40 -77.49 -49.22
N ARG A 259 -59.71 -77.71 -47.92
CA ARG A 259 -60.42 -78.92 -47.45
C ARG A 259 -61.81 -79.09 -48.10
N LEU A 260 -62.51 -77.98 -48.35
CA LEU A 260 -63.80 -78.02 -49.06
C LEU A 260 -63.60 -78.37 -50.54
N PHE A 261 -62.56 -77.84 -51.19
CA PHE A 261 -62.19 -78.19 -52.56
C PHE A 261 -61.80 -79.65 -52.69
N GLU A 262 -60.97 -80.19 -51.80
CA GLU A 262 -60.62 -81.62 -51.78
C GLU A 262 -61.87 -82.50 -51.68
N ARG A 263 -62.80 -82.16 -50.79
CA ARG A 263 -64.09 -82.88 -50.66
C ARG A 263 -64.93 -82.77 -51.92
N LEU A 264 -64.98 -81.59 -52.54
CA LEU A 264 -65.73 -81.36 -53.78
C LEU A 264 -65.14 -82.17 -54.94
N VAL A 265 -63.82 -82.18 -55.10
CA VAL A 265 -63.11 -82.98 -56.11
C VAL A 265 -63.41 -84.45 -55.88
N GLY A 266 -63.27 -84.96 -54.65
CA GLY A 266 -63.58 -86.35 -54.32
C GLY A 266 -65.03 -86.74 -54.64
N LYS A 267 -66.00 -85.85 -54.33
CA LYS A 267 -67.41 -86.09 -54.67
C LYS A 267 -67.67 -86.04 -56.18
N THR A 268 -67.02 -85.15 -56.91
CA THR A 268 -67.10 -85.09 -58.37
C THR A 268 -66.58 -86.38 -58.99
N THR A 269 -65.41 -86.88 -58.56
CA THR A 269 -64.84 -88.15 -59.04
C THR A 269 -65.76 -89.34 -58.72
N GLN A 270 -66.37 -89.38 -57.53
CA GLN A 270 -67.36 -90.41 -57.19
C GLN A 270 -68.58 -90.36 -58.13
N LEU A 271 -69.17 -89.18 -58.31
CA LEU A 271 -70.34 -89.00 -59.18
C LEU A 271 -70.03 -89.33 -60.64
N GLU A 272 -68.83 -89.03 -61.12
CA GLU A 272 -68.36 -89.41 -62.45
C GLU A 272 -68.26 -90.93 -62.62
N GLY A 273 -67.77 -91.64 -61.59
CA GLY A 273 -67.78 -93.11 -61.55
C GLY A 273 -69.19 -93.70 -61.54
N GLU A 274 -70.09 -93.19 -60.69
CA GLU A 274 -71.50 -93.60 -60.66
C GLU A 274 -72.21 -93.36 -61.99
N LYS A 275 -71.92 -92.21 -62.64
CA LYS A 275 -72.43 -91.89 -63.97
C LYS A 275 -71.94 -92.91 -65.00
N MET A 276 -70.64 -93.19 -65.06
CA MET A 276 -70.06 -94.16 -65.99
C MET A 276 -70.66 -95.57 -65.80
N GLN A 277 -70.87 -95.99 -64.54
CA GLN A 277 -71.54 -97.26 -64.24
C GLN A 277 -72.99 -97.29 -64.76
N LYS A 278 -73.76 -96.22 -64.52
CA LYS A 278 -75.14 -96.11 -65.02
C LYS A 278 -75.20 -96.06 -66.54
N GLU A 279 -74.28 -95.35 -67.19
CA GLU A 279 -74.17 -95.32 -68.66
C GLU A 279 -73.90 -96.72 -69.23
N ALA A 280 -73.04 -97.51 -68.58
CA ALA A 280 -72.79 -98.90 -68.97
C ALA A 280 -74.04 -99.80 -68.79
N GLU A 281 -74.79 -99.61 -67.70
CA GLU A 281 -76.05 -100.33 -67.46
C GLU A 281 -77.12 -99.98 -68.50
N VAL A 282 -77.29 -98.69 -68.82
CA VAL A 282 -78.20 -98.23 -69.88
C VAL A 282 -77.80 -98.84 -71.23
N GLN A 283 -76.52 -98.86 -71.57
CA GLN A 283 -76.03 -99.47 -72.80
C GLN A 283 -76.39 -100.96 -72.87
N LYS A 284 -76.20 -101.70 -71.78
CA LYS A 284 -76.58 -103.12 -71.69
C LYS A 284 -78.09 -103.32 -71.85
N LEU A 285 -78.91 -102.49 -71.21
CA LEU A 285 -80.37 -102.53 -71.36
C LEU A 285 -80.81 -102.18 -72.80
N MET A 286 -80.14 -101.23 -73.45
CA MET A 286 -80.37 -100.92 -74.87
C MET A 286 -80.06 -102.13 -75.76
N GLU A 287 -78.92 -102.79 -75.57
CA GLU A 287 -78.56 -104.02 -76.30
C GLU A 287 -79.59 -105.13 -76.08
N GLU A 288 -80.04 -105.32 -74.84
CA GLU A 288 -81.09 -106.27 -74.53
C GLU A 288 -82.43 -105.90 -75.17
N ASN A 289 -82.82 -104.62 -75.18
CA ASN A 289 -84.05 -104.16 -75.79
C ASN A 289 -84.04 -104.36 -77.32
N VAL A 290 -82.91 -104.09 -77.98
CA VAL A 290 -82.71 -104.41 -79.40
C VAL A 290 -82.88 -105.91 -79.65
N ARG A 291 -82.27 -106.77 -78.79
CA ARG A 291 -82.41 -108.22 -78.88
C ARG A 291 -83.86 -108.67 -78.70
N LEU A 292 -84.57 -108.15 -77.70
CA LEU A 292 -85.97 -108.47 -77.44
C LEU A 292 -86.88 -107.99 -78.58
N SER A 293 -86.62 -106.81 -79.15
CA SER A 293 -87.34 -106.29 -80.32
C SER A 293 -87.17 -107.23 -81.52
N ALA A 294 -85.95 -107.70 -81.80
CA ALA A 294 -85.71 -108.69 -82.85
C ALA A 294 -86.43 -110.03 -82.60
N VAL A 295 -86.58 -110.45 -81.33
CA VAL A 295 -87.38 -111.63 -80.97
C VAL A 295 -88.87 -111.36 -81.15
N LEU A 296 -89.36 -110.17 -80.79
CA LEU A 296 -90.73 -109.74 -80.98
C LEU A 296 -91.08 -109.75 -82.48
N ASP A 297 -90.28 -109.10 -83.32
CA ASP A 297 -90.45 -109.09 -84.78
C ASP A 297 -90.52 -110.51 -85.34
N LYS A 298 -89.63 -111.40 -84.87
CA LYS A 298 -89.66 -112.82 -85.26
C LYS A 298 -90.96 -113.51 -84.84
N LYS A 299 -91.49 -113.19 -83.66
CA LYS A 299 -92.76 -113.75 -83.16
C LYS A 299 -93.97 -113.17 -83.87
N GLU A 300 -93.98 -111.88 -84.19
CA GLU A 300 -95.01 -111.25 -85.02
C GLU A 300 -95.03 -111.84 -86.42
N ALA A 301 -93.86 -112.04 -87.04
CA ALA A 301 -93.75 -112.74 -88.32
C ALA A 301 -94.28 -114.19 -88.25
N GLN A 302 -93.97 -114.92 -87.17
CA GLN A 302 -94.54 -116.25 -86.92
C GLN A 302 -96.06 -116.21 -86.75
N LEU A 303 -96.60 -115.24 -86.02
CA LEU A 303 -98.04 -115.06 -85.82
C LEU A 303 -98.75 -114.69 -87.12
N LEU A 304 -98.18 -113.80 -87.94
CA LEU A 304 -98.70 -113.47 -89.26
C LEU A 304 -98.73 -114.70 -90.16
N ALA A 305 -97.65 -115.49 -90.19
CA ALA A 305 -97.61 -116.75 -90.94
C ALA A 305 -98.67 -117.75 -90.45
N LEU A 306 -98.86 -117.88 -89.14
CA LEU A 306 -99.91 -118.73 -88.55
C LEU A 306 -101.31 -118.21 -88.90
N ASN A 307 -101.53 -116.90 -88.84
CA ASN A 307 -102.79 -116.25 -89.19
C ASN A 307 -103.14 -116.48 -90.67
N GLU A 308 -102.16 -116.38 -91.57
CA GLU A 308 -102.33 -116.73 -92.99
C GLU A 308 -102.55 -118.24 -93.19
N GLN A 309 -101.89 -119.12 -92.42
CA GLN A 309 -102.23 -120.55 -92.40
C GLN A 309 -103.67 -120.79 -91.94
N CYS A 310 -104.15 -120.12 -90.89
CA CYS A 310 -105.54 -120.20 -90.43
C CYS A 310 -106.53 -119.70 -91.48
N LYS A 311 -106.22 -118.62 -92.21
CA LYS A 311 -107.01 -118.17 -93.37
C LYS A 311 -107.05 -119.22 -94.48
N MET A 312 -105.91 -119.82 -94.83
CA MET A 312 -105.84 -120.87 -95.84
C MET A 312 -106.63 -122.13 -95.41
N MET A 313 -106.60 -122.49 -94.12
CA MET A 313 -107.45 -123.55 -93.55
C MET A 313 -108.94 -123.20 -93.62
N ALA A 314 -109.32 -121.94 -93.36
CA ALA A 314 -110.70 -121.47 -93.52
C ALA A 314 -111.18 -121.46 -94.99
N LEU A 315 -110.29 -121.11 -95.93
CA LEU A 315 -110.57 -121.14 -97.37
C LEU A 315 -110.64 -122.58 -97.92
N SER A 316 -109.86 -123.52 -97.37
CA SER A 316 -109.94 -124.94 -97.74
C SER A 316 -111.14 -125.65 -97.12
N ALA A 317 -111.66 -125.17 -95.98
CA ALA A 317 -112.94 -125.60 -95.42
C ALA A 317 -114.17 -125.04 -96.17
N SER A 318 -113.99 -124.00 -97.00
CA SER A 318 -115.06 -123.35 -97.78
C SER A 318 -115.18 -123.87 -99.22
N ASN A 319 -114.45 -124.93 -99.58
CA ASN A 319 -114.49 -125.58 -100.90
C ASN A 319 -114.96 -127.07 -100.82
N LEU A 320 -115.91 -127.35 -99.93
CA LEU A 320 -116.65 -128.62 -99.82
C LEU A 320 -118.13 -128.40 -100.14
#